data_AF-A0AAX2UJT6-F1
#
_entry.id   AF-A0AAX2UJT6-F1
#
_cell.length_a   1.000
_cell.length_b   1.000
_cell.length_c   1.000
_cell.angle_alpha   90.00
_cell.angle_beta   90.00
_cell.angle_gamma   90.00
#
_symmetry.space_group_name_H-M   'P 1'
#
loop_
_entity.id
_entity.type
_entity.pdbx_description
1 polymer ?
#
loop_
_entity_poly.entity_id
_entity_poly.type
_entity_poly.pdbx_seq_one_letter_code
_entity_poly.pdbx_strand_id
1 'polypeptide(L)'
;MKNIYGRDLNIKCKILHYDEGNRFARYMVGFGAGAATTTIKIELKNQQNEKIGEFEVTAEMSMGAFGGSALNTLEESATKVVDYVEKNFIK
;
A
#
# COMPACT_ATOMS: atom_id res chain seq x y z
N MET A 1 22.05 24.34 -0.19
CA MET A 1 20.73 24.20 -0.85
C MET A 1 20.24 22.78 -0.63
N LYS A 2 19.09 22.59 0.04
CA LYS A 2 18.39 21.31 0.08
C LYS A 2 17.68 21.13 -1.26
N ASN A 3 17.96 20.05 -1.99
CA ASN A 3 17.19 19.72 -3.19
C ASN A 3 15.81 19.22 -2.75
N ILE A 4 14.81 20.09 -2.86
CA ILE A 4 13.39 19.72 -2.75
C ILE A 4 13.00 19.15 -4.13
N TYR A 5 12.74 17.86 -4.22
CA TYR A 5 12.17 17.22 -5.41
C TYR A 5 10.66 17.49 -5.49
N GLY A 6 10.28 18.77 -5.43
CA GLY A 6 8.90 19.27 -5.41
C GLY A 6 8.49 19.93 -6.73
N ARG A 7 9.07 19.47 -7.84
CA ARG A 7 8.52 19.73 -9.18
C ARG A 7 7.74 18.47 -9.58
N ASP A 8 6.47 18.45 -9.17
CA ASP A 8 5.42 17.42 -9.29
C ASP A 8 5.89 15.96 -9.40
N LEU A 9 5.97 15.29 -8.25
CA LEU A 9 6.03 13.84 -8.16
C LEU A 9 4.62 13.28 -8.44
N ASN A 10 4.44 12.60 -9.57
CA ASN A 10 3.19 11.91 -9.89
C ASN A 10 3.26 10.46 -9.38
N ILE A 11 2.34 10.11 -8.48
CA ILE A 11 2.23 8.77 -7.91
C ILE A 11 1.09 8.04 -8.62
N LYS A 12 1.41 7.02 -9.42
CA LYS A 12 0.41 6.14 -10.03
C LYS A 12 0.28 4.86 -9.24
N CYS A 13 -0.89 4.63 -8.69
CA CYS A 13 -1.22 3.42 -7.95
C CYS A 13 -1.98 2.44 -8.86
N LYS A 14 -1.49 1.21 -8.96
CA LYS A 14 -2.18 0.11 -9.64
C LYS A 14 -2.40 -1.03 -8.65
N ILE A 15 -3.65 -1.30 -8.31
CA ILE A 15 -4.02 -2.48 -7.54
C ILE A 15 -3.75 -3.69 -8.45
N LEU A 16 -2.79 -4.53 -8.06
CA LEU A 16 -2.49 -5.77 -8.76
C LEU A 16 -3.34 -6.91 -8.22
N HIS A 17 -3.58 -6.91 -6.91
CA HIS A 17 -4.33 -7.94 -6.23
C HIS A 17 -5.13 -7.34 -5.07
N TYR A 18 -6.37 -7.78 -4.93
CA TYR A 18 -7.24 -7.52 -3.78
C TYR A 18 -8.03 -8.80 -3.52
N ASP A 19 -7.83 -9.39 -2.35
CA ASP A 19 -8.58 -10.54 -1.88
C ASP A 19 -9.13 -10.21 -0.50
N GLU A 20 -10.45 -10.23 -0.38
CA GLU A 20 -11.13 -9.96 0.88
C GLU A 20 -10.93 -11.08 1.91
N GLY A 21 -10.44 -12.24 1.49
CA GLY A 21 -10.28 -13.43 2.29
C GLY A 21 -11.62 -13.95 2.81
N ASN A 22 -11.57 -14.76 3.88
CA ASN A 22 -12.77 -15.26 4.54
C ASN A 22 -12.84 -14.72 5.96
N ARG A 23 -13.74 -13.74 6.16
CA ARG A 23 -13.94 -13.10 7.47
C ARG A 23 -14.35 -14.10 8.56
N PHE A 24 -15.17 -15.10 8.25
CA PHE A 24 -15.56 -16.11 9.23
C PHE A 24 -14.37 -16.98 9.65
N ALA A 25 -13.56 -17.41 8.68
CA ALA A 25 -12.32 -18.15 8.95
C ALA A 25 -11.34 -17.31 9.79
N ARG A 26 -11.23 -15.99 9.56
CA ARG A 26 -10.42 -15.08 10.37
C ARG A 26 -10.80 -15.11 11.84
N TYR A 27 -12.08 -15.20 12.17
CA TYR A 27 -12.54 -15.21 13.57
C TYR A 27 -12.55 -16.61 14.20
N MET A 28 -12.80 -17.66 13.42
CA MET A 28 -12.96 -19.02 13.95
C MET A 28 -11.64 -19.81 14.06
N VAL A 29 -10.71 -19.60 13.13
CA VAL A 29 -9.51 -20.45 13.02
C VAL A 29 -8.25 -19.74 13.57
N GLY A 30 -8.18 -18.41 13.47
CA GLY A 30 -6.99 -17.65 13.88
C GLY A 30 -5.77 -17.89 13.00
N PHE A 31 -4.61 -17.36 13.40
CA PHE A 31 -3.31 -17.58 12.74
C PHE A 31 -3.27 -17.32 11.22
N GLY A 32 -3.82 -16.18 10.77
CA GLY A 32 -3.78 -15.79 9.35
C GLY A 32 -4.77 -16.52 8.44
N ALA A 33 -5.54 -17.48 8.96
CA ALA A 33 -6.57 -18.17 8.18
C ALA A 33 -7.62 -17.17 7.67
N GLY A 34 -7.86 -17.19 6.36
CA GLY A 34 -8.81 -16.29 5.69
C GLY A 34 -8.38 -14.83 5.69
N ALA A 35 -7.10 -14.51 5.86
CA ALA A 35 -6.59 -13.13 5.80
C ALA A 35 -7.03 -12.40 4.52
N ALA A 36 -7.33 -11.11 4.66
CA ALA A 36 -7.48 -10.26 3.48
C ALA A 36 -6.09 -9.82 3.02
N THR A 37 -5.88 -9.72 1.72
CA THR A 37 -4.58 -9.29 1.18
C THR A 37 -4.77 -8.25 0.09
N THR A 38 -3.78 -7.39 -0.05
CA THR A 38 -3.74 -6.42 -1.13
C THR A 38 -2.31 -6.22 -1.58
N THR A 39 -2.10 -6.16 -2.88
CA THR A 39 -0.83 -5.79 -3.48
C THR A 39 -1.06 -4.63 -4.44
N ILE A 40 -0.39 -3.51 -4.17
CA ILE A 40 -0.44 -2.31 -4.98
C ILE A 40 0.96 -2.03 -5.53
N LYS A 41 1.03 -1.89 -6.84
CA LYS A 41 2.22 -1.42 -7.53
C LYS A 41 2.17 0.09 -7.67
N ILE A 42 3.25 0.73 -7.28
CA ILE A 42 3.40 2.18 -7.30
C ILE A 42 4.45 2.53 -8.33
N GLU A 43 4.08 3.39 -9.27
CA GLU A 43 5.00 3.99 -10.22
C GLU A 43 5.13 5.48 -9.90
N LEU A 44 6.37 5.92 -9.72
CA LEU A 44 6.72 7.32 -9.49
C LEU A 44 7.20 7.93 -10.80
N LYS A 45 6.59 9.05 -11.20
CA LYS A 45 6.98 9.79 -12.39
C LYS A 45 7.31 11.25 -12.08
N ASN A 46 8.21 11.83 -12.87
CA ASN A 46 8.46 13.27 -12.86
C ASN A 46 7.41 14.03 -13.71
N GLN A 47 7.52 15.35 -13.74
CA GLN A 47 6.67 16.25 -14.54
C GLN A 47 6.63 15.93 -16.05
N GLN A 48 7.65 15.25 -16.58
CA GLN A 48 7.74 14.87 -17.99
C GLN A 48 7.13 13.49 -18.26
N ASN A 49 6.43 12.90 -17.27
CA ASN A 49 5.91 11.52 -17.27
C ASN A 49 6.99 10.43 -17.35
N GLU A 50 8.26 10.79 -17.15
CA GLU A 50 9.34 9.83 -17.10
C GLU A 50 9.31 9.10 -15.77
N LYS A 51 9.47 7.77 -15.83
CA LYS A 51 9.50 6.93 -14.64
C LYS A 51 10.82 7.14 -13.89
N ILE A 52 10.71 7.53 -12.63
CA ILE A 52 11.87 7.75 -11.74
C ILE A 52 11.97 6.71 -10.62
N GLY A 53 10.92 5.90 -10.43
CA GLY A 53 10.92 4.84 -9.43
C GLY A 53 9.72 3.92 -9.56
N GLU A 54 9.84 2.75 -8.96
CA GLU A 54 8.77 1.79 -8.82
C GLU A 54 8.98 0.98 -7.55
N PHE A 55 7.90 0.70 -6.84
CA PHE A 55 7.90 -0.21 -5.70
C PHE A 55 6.53 -0.89 -5.56
N GLU A 56 6.51 -2.02 -4.85
CA GLU A 56 5.29 -2.73 -4.52
C GLU A 56 5.04 -2.65 -3.03
N VAL A 57 3.77 -2.48 -2.68
CA VAL A 57 3.29 -2.50 -1.30
C VAL A 57 2.32 -3.65 -1.17
N THR A 58 2.59 -4.52 -0.20
CA THR A 58 1.66 -5.58 0.21
C THR A 58 1.17 -5.30 1.63
N ALA A 59 -0.13 -5.45 1.82
CA ALA A 59 -0.77 -5.44 3.11
C ALA A 59 -1.55 -6.73 3.30
N GLU A 60 -1.51 -7.26 4.51
CA GLU A 60 -2.23 -8.45 4.91
C GLU A 60 -2.95 -8.13 6.22
N MET A 61 -4.23 -8.47 6.28
CA MET A 61 -5.03 -8.30 7.47
C MET A 61 -5.48 -9.65 8.01
N SER A 62 -4.92 -9.99 9.18
CA SER A 62 -5.29 -11.15 9.98
C SER A 62 -6.25 -10.77 11.12
N MET A 63 -6.61 -11.77 11.95
CA MET A 63 -7.51 -11.58 13.11
C MET A 63 -6.99 -10.48 14.05
N GLY A 64 -7.80 -9.44 14.29
CA GLY A 64 -7.49 -8.36 15.25
C GLY A 64 -7.06 -7.03 14.64
N ALA A 65 -6.54 -7.01 13.40
CA ALA A 65 -6.20 -5.76 12.71
C ALA A 65 -7.48 -5.00 12.29
N PHE A 66 -7.67 -3.78 12.81
CA PHE A 66 -8.74 -2.84 12.44
C PHE A 66 -10.17 -3.44 12.35
N GLY A 67 -10.51 -4.39 13.23
CA GLY A 67 -11.85 -5.02 13.26
C GLY A 67 -12.13 -5.99 12.10
N GLY A 68 -11.09 -6.41 11.36
CA GLY A 68 -11.18 -7.48 10.36
C GLY A 68 -11.87 -7.09 9.03
N SER A 69 -11.96 -5.79 8.72
CA SER A 69 -12.49 -5.28 7.44
C SER A 69 -11.43 -5.31 6.33
N ALA A 70 -11.72 -6.00 5.23
CA ALA A 70 -10.80 -6.10 4.10
C ALA A 70 -10.46 -4.75 3.46
N LEU A 71 -11.23 -3.70 3.70
CA LEU A 71 -10.87 -2.34 3.23
C LEU A 71 -9.63 -1.80 3.95
N ASN A 72 -9.34 -2.28 5.15
CA ASN A 72 -8.21 -1.80 5.93
C ASN A 72 -6.86 -2.16 5.29
N THR A 73 -6.80 -3.21 4.45
CA THR A 73 -5.57 -3.51 3.70
C THR A 73 -5.28 -2.45 2.64
N LEU A 74 -6.30 -1.75 2.12
CA LEU A 74 -6.12 -0.60 1.23
C LEU A 74 -5.63 0.63 1.99
N GLU A 75 -6.18 0.90 3.17
CA GLU A 75 -5.74 2.01 4.04
C GLU A 75 -4.29 1.82 4.52
N GLU A 76 -3.94 0.60 4.94
CA GLU A 76 -2.57 0.23 5.31
C GLU A 76 -1.63 0.37 4.10
N SER A 77 -2.07 -0.08 2.93
CA SER A 77 -1.29 0.09 1.70
C SER A 77 -1.06 1.56 1.39
N ALA A 78 -2.08 2.41 1.48
CA ALA A 78 -1.95 3.85 1.27
C ALA A 78 -0.97 4.50 2.26
N THR A 79 -1.03 4.11 3.54
CA THR A 79 -0.10 4.59 4.57
C THR A 79 1.34 4.20 4.23
N LYS A 80 1.60 2.93 3.89
CA LYS A 80 2.92 2.46 3.47
C LYS A 80 3.47 3.20 2.24
N VAL A 81 2.60 3.57 1.30
CA VAL A 81 2.98 4.39 0.13
C VAL A 81 3.44 5.77 0.57
N VAL A 82 2.67 6.44 1.44
CA VAL A 82 3.04 7.77 1.96
C VAL A 82 4.35 7.70 2.73
N ASP A 83 4.48 6.77 3.67
CA ASP A 83 5.71 6.59 4.48
C ASP A 83 6.95 6.38 3.60
N TYR A 84 6.81 5.55 2.55
CA TYR A 84 7.90 5.32 1.61
C TYR A 84 8.27 6.58 0.85
N VAL A 85 7.28 7.33 0.36
CA VAL A 85 7.52 8.58 -0.38
C VAL A 85 8.15 9.63 0.52
N GLU A 86 7.62 9.83 1.73
CA GLU A 86 8.16 10.78 2.70
C GLU A 86 9.62 10.46 3.04
N LYS A 87 9.91 9.20 3.38
CA LYS A 87 11.25 8.78 3.78
C LYS A 87 12.31 8.94 2.68
N ASN A 88 11.93 8.70 1.42
CA ASN A 88 12.90 8.57 0.33
C ASN A 88 12.94 9.80 -0.60
N PHE A 89 11.86 10.57 -0.70
CA PHE A 89 11.72 11.65 -1.70
C PHE A 89 11.45 13.02 -1.09
N ILE A 90 11.01 13.11 0.17
CA ILE A 90 10.74 14.36 0.89
C ILE A 90 11.80 14.54 1.99
N LYS A 91 12.42 15.72 2.11
CA LYS A 91 13.52 16.02 3.07
C LYS A 91 13.47 17.43 3.64
#